data_AF-A0A7S2ICS6-F1
#
_entry.id   AF-A0A7S2ICS6-F1
#
_cell.length_a   1.000
_cell.length_b   1.000
_cell.length_c   1.000
_cell.angle_alpha   90.00
_cell.angle_beta   90.00
_cell.angle_gamma   90.00
#
_symmetry.space_group_name_H-M   'P 1'
#
loop_
_entity.id
_entity.type
_entity.pdbx_description
1 polymer ?
#
loop_
_entity_poly.entity_id
_entity_poly.type
_entity_poly.pdbx_seq_one_letter_code
_entity_poly.pdbx_strand_id
1 'polypeptide(L)'
;DISLSELHSGFIWLGLDVEEGRMRELLCSIDRFGRQKISLDDWRTWLKQAGGEVEDEGDTPTPSGALIKQISHGSPDAASTPIPKVPDDKKHEIKITLEEPSSWSSPIWTSSSVESVSVLQPLGRPELEFSLRAMGLEVGDKAKRICLGHVLSSASHSAMILKISHSPDSSGWFHLPGQGSSPELVDAALQTYFPNPSKYRQLWHCPAMPSDANSEEGDSQRDSVREEEQREEQADLFLWEPVAPPGFKALGLIASATGTEPAHEALRCVPESWVIPAAAPSMEWSNSGLGGQEGALWTSTDSKMRLMSFGLDPPASGKLFKDDFTLQEAEDACGFLS
;
A
#
# COMPACT_ATOMS: atom_id res chain seq x y z
N ASP A 1 26.97 -7.93 -5.23
CA ASP A 1 26.69 -8.48 -3.89
C ASP A 1 25.33 -8.00 -3.44
N ILE A 2 24.49 -8.91 -2.95
CA ILE A 2 23.11 -8.68 -2.53
C ILE A 2 23.10 -8.65 -1.00
N SER A 3 22.54 -7.58 -0.42
CA SER A 3 22.32 -7.44 1.02
C SER A 3 21.06 -8.19 1.48
N LEU A 4 20.91 -8.35 2.80
CA LEU A 4 19.73 -9.02 3.39
C LEU A 4 18.41 -8.34 2.98
N SER A 5 18.36 -7.01 2.97
CA SER A 5 17.18 -6.23 2.60
C SER A 5 16.84 -6.35 1.12
N GLU A 6 17.84 -6.38 0.24
CA GLU A 6 17.64 -6.59 -1.20
C GLU A 6 17.17 -8.01 -1.50
N LEU A 7 17.74 -9.02 -0.82
CA LEU A 7 17.30 -10.40 -0.96
C LEU A 7 15.84 -10.56 -0.48
N HIS A 8 15.50 -9.98 0.67
CA HIS A 8 14.14 -10.02 1.21
C HIS A 8 13.13 -9.34 0.28
N SER A 9 13.48 -8.16 -0.26
CA SER A 9 12.66 -7.44 -1.24
C SER A 9 12.44 -8.27 -2.52
N GLY A 10 13.47 -8.99 -2.98
CA GLY A 10 13.38 -9.88 -4.14
C GLY A 10 12.43 -11.06 -3.92
N PHE A 11 12.40 -11.64 -2.71
CA PHE A 11 11.46 -12.71 -2.36
C PHE A 11 10.01 -12.21 -2.30
N ILE A 12 9.78 -11.03 -1.71
CA ILE A 12 8.47 -10.39 -1.70
C ILE A 12 7.99 -10.13 -3.13
N TRP A 13 8.88 -9.65 -4.01
CA TRP A 13 8.55 -9.42 -5.42
C TRP A 13 8.11 -10.70 -6.15
N LEU A 14 8.63 -11.86 -5.75
CA LEU A 14 8.22 -13.18 -6.26
C LEU A 14 6.96 -13.74 -5.58
N GLY A 15 6.33 -13.00 -4.67
CA GLY A 15 5.18 -13.45 -3.90
C GLY A 15 5.52 -14.46 -2.81
N LEU A 16 6.80 -14.55 -2.41
CA LEU A 16 7.26 -15.42 -1.34
C LEU A 16 7.45 -14.59 -0.06
N ASP A 17 6.48 -14.68 0.85
CA ASP A 17 6.59 -14.09 2.20
C ASP A 17 7.46 -15.00 3.08
N VAL A 18 8.73 -14.62 3.26
CA VAL A 18 9.69 -15.35 4.10
C VAL A 18 10.03 -14.50 5.30
N GLU A 19 9.81 -15.04 6.49
CA GLU A 19 10.13 -14.41 7.78
C GLU A 19 11.61 -13.97 7.84
N GLU A 20 11.87 -12.78 8.41
CA GLU A 20 13.22 -12.21 8.49
C GLU A 20 14.21 -13.14 9.21
N GLY A 21 13.76 -13.88 10.24
CA GLY A 21 14.58 -14.89 10.92
C GLY A 21 15.05 -15.99 9.98
N ARG A 22 14.15 -16.55 9.16
CA ARG A 22 14.48 -17.53 8.13
C ARG A 22 15.32 -16.95 7.01
N MET A 23 15.13 -15.68 6.66
CA MET A 23 15.95 -14.99 5.68
C MET A 23 17.39 -14.81 6.18
N ARG A 24 17.57 -14.52 7.48
CA ARG A 24 18.90 -14.47 8.11
C ARG A 24 19.54 -15.85 8.17
N GLU A 25 18.79 -16.90 8.50
CA GLU A 25 19.29 -18.28 8.47
C GLU A 25 19.71 -18.70 7.06
N LEU A 26 18.89 -18.38 6.06
CA LEU A 26 19.19 -18.61 4.65
C LEU A 26 20.45 -17.86 4.23
N LEU A 27 20.56 -16.57 4.58
CA LEU A 27 21.73 -15.75 4.28
C LEU A 27 23.00 -16.31 4.97
N CYS A 28 22.91 -16.73 6.23
CA CYS A 28 24.00 -17.40 6.95
C CYS A 28 24.38 -18.75 6.31
N SER A 29 23.43 -19.46 5.69
CA SER A 29 23.70 -20.73 5.01
C SER A 29 24.42 -20.55 3.67
N ILE A 30 24.24 -19.39 3.03
CA ILE A 30 24.82 -19.06 1.71
C ILE A 30 26.16 -18.32 1.89
N ASP A 31 26.22 -17.37 2.82
CA ASP A 31 27.39 -16.53 3.09
C ASP A 31 28.43 -17.27 3.94
N ARG A 32 29.19 -18.14 3.27
CA ARG A 32 30.27 -18.94 3.88
C ARG A 32 31.37 -18.11 4.54
N PHE A 33 31.48 -16.83 4.20
CA PHE A 33 32.57 -15.96 4.61
C PHE A 33 32.13 -14.92 5.65
N GLY A 34 30.87 -14.93 6.09
CA GLY A 34 30.35 -14.02 7.12
C GLY A 34 30.42 -12.54 6.75
N ARG A 35 30.33 -12.22 5.45
CA ARG A 35 30.38 -10.86 4.90
C ARG A 35 29.07 -10.08 5.06
N GLN A 36 28.00 -10.73 5.53
CA GLN A 36 26.63 -10.21 5.57
C GLN A 36 26.11 -9.77 4.19
N LYS A 37 26.71 -10.29 3.12
CA LYS A 37 26.36 -10.03 1.73
C LYS A 37 26.59 -11.29 0.91
N ILE A 38 25.69 -11.57 -0.02
CA ILE A 38 25.75 -12.74 -0.88
C ILE A 38 26.27 -12.31 -2.25
N SER A 39 27.37 -12.90 -2.71
CA SER A 39 27.78 -12.78 -4.11
C SER A 39 26.99 -13.75 -4.98
N LEU A 40 26.91 -13.47 -6.28
CA LEU A 40 26.25 -14.35 -7.24
C LEU A 40 26.87 -15.76 -7.28
N ASP A 41 28.18 -15.86 -7.03
CA ASP A 41 28.90 -17.14 -7.01
C ASP A 41 28.61 -17.95 -5.74
N ASP A 42 28.45 -17.29 -4.58
CA ASP A 42 28.01 -17.95 -3.34
C ASP A 42 26.61 -18.55 -3.53
N TRP A 43 25.70 -17.78 -4.13
CA TRP A 43 24.33 -18.22 -4.43
C TRP A 43 24.29 -19.42 -5.38
N ARG A 44 25.04 -19.36 -6.50
CA ARG A 44 25.16 -20.46 -7.46
C ARG A 44 25.74 -21.72 -6.83
N THR A 45 26.77 -21.57 -6.01
CA THR A 45 27.41 -22.69 -5.31
C THR A 45 26.45 -23.36 -4.33
N TRP A 46 25.67 -22.56 -3.59
CA TRP A 46 24.65 -23.05 -2.68
C TRP A 46 23.54 -23.82 -3.43
N LEU A 47 23.02 -23.29 -4.54
CA LEU A 47 22.01 -23.97 -5.37
C LEU A 47 22.49 -25.33 -5.91
N LYS A 48 23.74 -25.39 -6.39
CA LYS A 48 24.35 -26.66 -6.86
C LYS A 48 24.42 -27.70 -5.74
N GLN A 49 24.64 -27.30 -4.50
CA GLN A 49 24.70 -28.22 -3.35
C GLN A 49 23.31 -28.63 -2.84
N ALA A 50 22.29 -27.80 -3.03
CA ALA A 50 20.91 -28.11 -2.69
C ALA A 50 20.25 -29.12 -3.65
N GLY A 51 20.99 -29.66 -4.64
CA GLY A 51 20.49 -30.64 -5.61
C GLY A 51 19.89 -30.03 -6.88
N GLY A 52 20.10 -28.73 -7.12
CA GLY A 52 19.79 -28.11 -8.41
C GLY A 52 20.92 -28.36 -9.40
N GLU A 53 20.83 -29.41 -10.21
CA GLU A 53 21.68 -29.57 -11.39
C GLU A 53 21.30 -28.50 -12.42
N VAL A 54 21.96 -27.35 -12.37
CA VAL A 54 22.00 -26.41 -13.50
C VAL A 54 23.22 -26.80 -14.32
N GLU A 55 23.00 -27.55 -15.39
CA GLU A 55 24.03 -27.89 -16.35
C GLU A 55 24.59 -26.59 -16.96
N ASP A 56 25.88 -26.37 -16.72
CA ASP A 56 26.64 -25.22 -17.20
C ASP A 56 27.13 -25.55 -18.61
N GLU A 57 26.22 -25.48 -19.60
CA GLU A 57 26.62 -25.56 -21.01
C GLU A 57 27.26 -24.22 -21.43
N GLY A 58 28.57 -24.15 -21.22
CA GLY A 58 29.42 -23.17 -21.88
C GLY A 58 29.55 -23.48 -23.37
N ASP A 59 28.71 -22.86 -24.19
CA ASP A 59 29.02 -22.52 -25.57
C ASP A 59 28.05 -21.43 -26.04
N THR A 60 28.59 -20.33 -26.58
CA THR A 60 27.80 -19.28 -27.22
C THR A 60 27.03 -19.85 -28.42
N PRO A 61 25.67 -19.87 -28.43
CA PRO A 61 24.95 -20.24 -29.63
C PRO A 61 24.75 -18.99 -30.49
N THR A 62 25.21 -19.09 -31.73
CA THR A 62 24.73 -18.26 -32.84
C THR A 62 23.21 -18.45 -32.97
N PRO A 63 22.39 -17.41 -33.22
CA PRO A 63 20.94 -17.57 -33.28
C PRO A 63 20.54 -18.27 -34.58
N SER A 64 20.50 -19.61 -34.55
CA SER A 64 19.96 -20.42 -35.64
C SER A 64 18.52 -20.80 -35.29
N GLY A 65 17.60 -20.32 -36.12
CA GLY A 65 16.17 -20.50 -35.97
C GLY A 65 15.74 -21.96 -36.18
N ALA A 66 15.27 -22.58 -35.11
CA ALA A 66 14.29 -23.66 -35.00
C ALA A 66 14.37 -24.11 -33.54
N LEU A 67 13.34 -24.30 -32.74
CA LEU A 67 11.92 -24.47 -32.94
C LEU A 67 11.30 -24.03 -31.60
N ILE A 68 10.96 -22.74 -31.46
CA ILE A 68 9.97 -22.36 -30.45
C ILE A 68 8.72 -23.11 -30.89
N LYS A 69 8.38 -24.20 -30.20
CA LYS A 69 7.01 -24.68 -30.18
C LYS A 69 6.21 -23.44 -29.86
N GLN A 70 5.48 -22.94 -30.86
CA GLN A 70 4.44 -21.97 -30.64
C GLN A 70 3.59 -22.57 -29.52
N ILE A 71 3.80 -22.07 -28.30
CA ILE A 71 2.73 -22.04 -27.33
C ILE A 71 1.77 -21.10 -28.03
N SER A 72 0.88 -21.70 -28.81
CA SER A 72 -0.31 -21.01 -29.23
C SER A 72 -0.89 -20.48 -27.93
N HIS A 73 -0.85 -19.17 -27.76
CA HIS A 73 -1.81 -18.48 -26.92
C HIS A 73 -3.18 -18.72 -27.57
N GLY A 74 -3.66 -19.97 -27.54
CA GLY A 74 -5.06 -20.22 -27.40
C GLY A 74 -5.38 -19.60 -26.06
N SER A 75 -5.95 -18.40 -26.10
CA SER A 75 -6.65 -17.82 -24.95
C SER A 75 -7.49 -18.96 -24.40
N PRO A 76 -7.13 -19.56 -23.26
CA PRO A 76 -8.14 -20.32 -22.56
C PRO A 76 -9.17 -19.25 -22.23
N ASP A 77 -10.42 -19.47 -22.61
CA ASP A 77 -11.52 -18.82 -21.92
C ASP A 77 -11.25 -19.11 -20.44
N ALA A 78 -10.62 -18.16 -19.76
CA ALA A 78 -10.24 -18.28 -18.37
C ALA A 78 -11.58 -18.34 -17.68
N ALA A 79 -12.04 -19.56 -17.42
CA ALA A 79 -13.27 -19.84 -16.72
C ALA A 79 -13.14 -19.05 -15.43
N SER A 80 -13.80 -17.88 -15.38
CA SER A 80 -13.73 -16.96 -14.27
C SER A 80 -14.14 -17.77 -13.06
N THR A 81 -13.18 -18.09 -12.21
CA THR A 81 -13.47 -18.82 -10.98
C THR A 81 -14.53 -18.01 -10.26
N PRO A 82 -15.70 -18.62 -9.96
CA PRO A 82 -16.81 -17.87 -9.39
C PRO A 82 -16.32 -17.18 -8.12
N ILE A 83 -16.52 -15.86 -8.06
CA ILE A 83 -16.12 -15.06 -6.91
C ILE A 83 -16.83 -15.65 -5.67
N PRO A 84 -16.09 -16.07 -4.63
CA PRO A 84 -16.68 -16.60 -3.42
C PRO A 84 -17.60 -15.55 -2.79
N LYS A 85 -18.86 -15.93 -2.58
CA LYS A 85 -19.87 -15.07 -1.96
C LYS A 85 -19.97 -15.38 -0.47
N VAL A 86 -20.16 -14.34 0.34
CA VAL A 86 -20.50 -14.50 1.76
C VAL A 86 -21.92 -15.06 1.85
N PRO A 87 -22.16 -16.20 2.53
CA PRO A 87 -23.52 -16.71 2.75
C PRO A 87 -24.38 -15.69 3.51
N ASP A 88 -25.66 -15.56 3.14
CA ASP A 88 -26.57 -14.56 3.74
C ASP A 88 -26.70 -14.76 5.27
N ASP A 89 -26.76 -16.01 5.73
CA ASP A 89 -26.80 -16.36 7.15
C ASP A 89 -25.51 -16.01 7.91
N LYS A 90 -24.42 -15.67 7.21
CA LYS A 90 -23.12 -15.37 7.79
C LYS A 90 -22.73 -13.89 7.76
N LYS A 91 -23.54 -13.02 7.15
CA LYS A 91 -23.22 -11.58 7.04
C LYS A 91 -23.14 -10.88 8.39
N HIS A 92 -23.93 -11.30 9.37
CA HIS A 92 -23.89 -10.76 10.73
C HIS A 92 -22.59 -11.11 11.49
N GLU A 93 -21.83 -12.11 11.02
CA GLU A 93 -20.54 -12.53 11.59
C GLU A 93 -19.37 -11.72 11.01
N ILE A 94 -19.57 -10.96 9.92
CA ILE A 94 -18.54 -10.11 9.31
C ILE A 94 -18.64 -8.70 9.85
N LYS A 95 -17.65 -8.33 10.65
CA LYS A 95 -17.54 -7.02 11.29
C LYS A 95 -16.58 -6.12 10.52
N ILE A 96 -17.04 -4.92 10.21
CA ILE A 96 -16.31 -3.87 9.50
C ILE A 96 -16.09 -2.72 10.48
N THR A 97 -14.83 -2.38 10.73
CA THR A 97 -14.46 -1.35 11.69
C THR A 97 -13.43 -0.41 11.07
N LEU A 98 -13.68 0.88 11.19
CA LEU A 98 -12.75 1.94 10.83
C LEU A 98 -11.81 2.16 12.02
N GLU A 99 -10.53 1.84 11.84
CA GLU A 99 -9.51 1.94 12.89
C GLU A 99 -8.41 2.93 12.49
N GLU A 100 -7.74 3.52 13.47
CA GLU A 100 -6.48 4.23 13.23
C GLU A 100 -5.35 3.20 13.13
N PRO A 101 -4.40 3.35 12.18
CA PRO A 101 -3.28 2.44 12.07
C PRO A 101 -2.41 2.56 13.34
N SER A 102 -1.93 1.42 13.84
CA SER A 102 -1.03 1.38 15.00
C SER A 102 0.33 2.01 14.72
N SER A 103 0.72 2.02 13.45
CA SER A 103 2.03 2.41 12.95
C SER A 103 1.92 2.79 11.47
N TRP A 104 2.94 3.49 11.01
CA TRP A 104 3.04 3.99 9.64
C TRP A 104 4.31 3.47 9.01
N SER A 105 4.26 3.18 7.72
CA SER A 105 5.48 2.96 6.94
C SER A 105 6.35 4.22 6.92
N SER A 106 7.56 4.08 6.38
CA SER A 106 8.39 5.23 6.03
C SER A 106 7.61 6.27 5.20
N PRO A 107 7.97 7.56 5.29
CA PRO A 107 7.44 8.60 4.42
C PRO A 107 7.54 8.19 2.95
N ILE A 108 6.49 8.44 2.18
CA ILE A 108 6.55 8.44 0.71
C ILE A 108 7.19 9.74 0.23
N TRP A 109 6.93 10.86 0.94
CA TRP A 109 7.40 12.19 0.57
C TRP A 109 7.40 13.14 1.77
N THR A 110 8.33 14.11 1.82
CA THR A 110 8.42 15.17 2.84
C THR A 110 8.73 16.54 2.19
N SER A 111 8.18 17.62 2.77
CA SER A 111 8.47 19.01 2.35
C SER A 111 9.50 19.66 3.27
N SER A 112 10.72 19.12 3.36
CA SER A 112 11.74 19.63 4.30
C SER A 112 12.40 20.96 3.89
N SER A 113 12.18 21.45 2.66
CA SER A 113 12.97 22.53 2.05
C SER A 113 12.30 23.92 2.00
N VAL A 114 11.03 24.08 2.42
CA VAL A 114 10.32 25.36 2.24
C VAL A 114 10.11 26.05 3.59
N GLU A 115 10.99 27.00 3.92
CA GLU A 115 10.98 27.78 5.18
C GLU A 115 9.71 28.64 5.41
N SER A 116 8.67 28.57 4.56
CA SER A 116 7.55 29.52 4.62
C SER A 116 6.17 29.01 4.20
N VAL A 117 5.99 27.72 3.91
CA VAL A 117 4.65 27.18 3.58
C VAL A 117 4.46 25.88 4.35
N SER A 118 3.34 25.79 5.08
CA SER A 118 2.89 24.67 5.92
C SER A 118 3.56 23.34 5.56
N VAL A 119 4.47 22.88 6.42
CA VAL A 119 5.19 21.62 6.23
C VAL A 119 4.17 20.49 6.15
N LEU A 120 4.08 19.84 4.99
CA LEU A 120 3.37 18.58 4.88
C LEU A 120 4.26 17.54 5.56
N GLN A 121 3.76 16.99 6.66
CA GLN A 121 4.36 15.82 7.31
C GLN A 121 4.44 14.65 6.32
N PRO A 122 5.34 13.70 6.59
CA PRO A 122 5.50 12.52 5.78
C PRO A 122 4.19 11.84 5.43
N LEU A 123 3.99 11.67 4.13
CA LEU A 123 2.91 10.90 3.55
C LEU A 123 3.14 9.42 3.85
N GLY A 124 2.42 8.86 4.81
CA GLY A 124 2.62 7.46 5.23
C GLY A 124 1.63 6.51 4.54
N ARG A 125 2.10 5.30 4.23
CA ARG A 125 1.19 4.17 4.00
C ARG A 125 0.86 3.58 5.39
N PRO A 126 -0.43 3.39 5.72
CA PRO A 126 -0.76 2.74 6.97
C PRO A 126 -0.22 1.31 6.95
N GLU A 127 0.37 0.86 8.06
CA GLU A 127 0.78 -0.54 8.18
C GLU A 127 -0.48 -1.41 8.27
N LEU A 128 -0.65 -2.31 7.31
CA LEU A 128 -1.84 -3.17 7.23
C LEU A 128 -1.66 -4.48 7.99
N GLU A 129 -0.43 -4.82 8.36
CA GLU A 129 -0.15 -5.99 9.20
C GLU A 129 -0.10 -5.60 10.67
N PHE A 130 -0.87 -6.31 11.50
CA PHE A 130 -0.64 -6.29 12.94
C PHE A 130 0.09 -7.57 13.28
N SER A 131 1.40 -7.47 13.41
CA SER A 131 2.24 -8.62 13.67
C SER A 131 2.13 -9.05 15.14
N LEU A 132 1.14 -9.89 15.46
CA LEU A 132 1.26 -10.80 16.62
C LEU A 132 2.41 -11.81 16.40
N ARG A 133 2.87 -11.97 15.15
CA ARG A 133 4.06 -12.74 14.78
C ARG A 133 5.34 -12.16 15.40
N ALA A 134 5.43 -10.86 15.65
CA ALA A 134 6.54 -10.25 16.40
C ALA A 134 6.67 -10.80 17.83
N MET A 135 5.62 -11.48 18.34
CA MET A 135 5.61 -12.17 19.62
C MET A 135 5.59 -13.72 19.49
N GLY A 136 5.83 -14.27 18.30
CA GLY A 136 5.97 -15.71 18.07
C GLY A 136 4.67 -16.54 18.17
N LEU A 137 3.50 -15.89 18.06
CA LEU A 137 2.21 -16.58 18.08
C LEU A 137 1.62 -16.65 16.67
N GLU A 138 1.51 -17.85 16.11
CA GLU A 138 0.75 -18.11 14.87
C GLU A 138 -0.75 -17.97 15.14
N VAL A 139 -1.23 -16.74 15.20
CA VAL A 139 -2.66 -16.44 15.19
C VAL A 139 -3.04 -16.29 13.72
N GLY A 140 -3.79 -17.24 13.16
CA GLY A 140 -4.34 -17.09 11.80
C GLY A 140 -5.07 -15.75 11.69
N ASP A 141 -4.84 -15.02 10.58
CA ASP A 141 -5.39 -13.68 10.37
C ASP A 141 -6.93 -13.71 10.38
N LYS A 142 -7.51 -13.48 11.56
CA LYS A 142 -8.97 -13.37 11.72
C LYS A 142 -9.54 -12.08 11.15
N ALA A 143 -8.66 -11.18 10.71
CA ALA A 143 -9.00 -9.89 10.18
C ALA A 143 -8.05 -9.50 9.06
N LYS A 144 -8.58 -8.79 8.07
CA LYS A 144 -7.82 -8.12 7.02
C LYS A 144 -7.98 -6.62 7.17
N ARG A 145 -6.91 -5.87 6.93
CA ARG A 145 -6.94 -4.41 6.89
C ARG A 145 -6.74 -3.95 5.46
N ILE A 146 -7.53 -2.99 5.03
CA ILE A 146 -7.40 -2.36 3.72
C ILE A 146 -7.18 -0.86 3.89
N CYS A 147 -6.33 -0.31 3.03
CA CYS A 147 -6.13 1.12 2.92
C CYS A 147 -7.30 1.74 2.14
N LEU A 148 -7.93 2.76 2.70
CA LEU A 148 -8.96 3.56 2.03
C LEU A 148 -8.40 4.83 1.37
N GLY A 149 -7.11 5.11 1.58
CA GLY A 149 -6.41 6.30 1.09
C GLY A 149 -5.15 6.57 1.91
N HIS A 150 -4.18 7.21 1.29
CA HIS A 150 -3.04 7.81 1.97
C HIS A 150 -3.47 9.11 2.65
N VAL A 151 -2.77 9.46 3.72
CA VAL A 151 -3.01 10.70 4.46
C VAL A 151 -1.81 11.60 4.33
N LEU A 152 -2.08 12.81 3.87
CA LEU A 152 -1.16 13.94 3.90
C LEU A 152 -1.46 14.65 5.20
N SER A 153 -0.57 14.60 6.20
CA SER A 153 -0.79 15.26 7.50
C SER A 153 -0.07 16.61 7.55
N SER A 154 -0.68 17.64 8.11
CA SER A 154 0.02 18.89 8.49
C SER A 154 0.33 18.95 9.99
N ALA A 155 -0.33 18.11 10.80
CA ALA A 155 -0.08 17.90 12.22
C ALA A 155 -0.88 16.67 12.68
N SER A 156 -0.26 15.71 13.39
CA SER A 156 -0.83 14.73 14.34
C SER A 156 -2.17 14.01 14.06
N HIS A 157 -2.68 13.97 12.83
CA HIS A 157 -3.95 13.29 12.52
C HIS A 157 -3.72 11.91 11.90
N SER A 158 -4.45 10.94 12.41
CA SER A 158 -4.36 9.53 12.03
C SER A 158 -5.04 9.26 10.67
N ALA A 159 -4.44 8.44 9.82
CA ALA A 159 -5.19 7.79 8.73
C ALA A 159 -6.24 6.86 9.30
N MET A 160 -7.19 6.51 8.45
CA MET A 160 -8.09 5.41 8.74
C MET A 160 -7.79 4.23 7.84
N ILE A 161 -7.75 3.07 8.46
CA ILE A 161 -7.77 1.77 7.80
C ILE A 161 -9.14 1.15 8.02
N LEU A 162 -9.62 0.41 7.02
CA LEU A 162 -10.80 -0.41 7.22
C LEU A 162 -10.35 -1.82 7.61
N LYS A 163 -10.77 -2.28 8.78
CA LYS A 163 -10.58 -3.64 9.24
C LYS A 163 -11.84 -4.45 9.02
N ILE A 164 -11.69 -5.59 8.37
CA ILE A 164 -12.75 -6.56 8.13
C ILE A 164 -12.37 -7.79 8.92
N SER A 165 -13.25 -8.25 9.80
CA SER A 165 -12.97 -9.36 10.71
C SER A 165 -14.15 -10.30 10.81
N HIS A 166 -13.86 -11.56 11.07
CA HIS A 166 -14.89 -12.57 11.34
C HIS A 166 -15.07 -12.76 12.85
N SER A 167 -16.26 -12.47 13.36
CA SER A 167 -16.65 -12.62 14.77
C SER A 167 -17.96 -13.42 14.84
N PRO A 168 -17.88 -14.76 14.96
CA PRO A 168 -19.05 -15.63 14.90
C PRO A 168 -20.02 -15.46 16.09
N ASP A 169 -19.58 -14.85 17.20
CA ASP A 169 -20.43 -14.61 18.37
C ASP A 169 -20.33 -13.16 18.85
N SER A 170 -21.48 -12.57 19.22
CA SER A 170 -21.57 -11.30 19.96
C SER A 170 -21.31 -11.47 21.46
N SER A 171 -21.12 -12.72 21.94
CA SER A 171 -21.00 -13.07 23.35
C SER A 171 -19.57 -13.39 23.77
N GLY A 172 -18.78 -12.35 24.03
CA GLY A 172 -17.67 -12.41 24.98
C GLY A 172 -16.28 -12.72 24.42
N TRP A 173 -15.31 -11.93 24.89
CA TRP A 173 -13.89 -11.86 24.53
C TRP A 173 -13.03 -13.14 24.64
N PHE A 174 -13.60 -14.31 24.95
CA PHE A 174 -12.84 -15.55 25.19
C PHE A 174 -13.18 -16.64 24.17
N HIS A 175 -12.65 -16.51 22.95
CA HIS A 175 -12.62 -17.64 22.02
C HIS A 175 -11.35 -18.47 22.24
N LEU A 176 -11.54 -19.76 22.46
CA LEU A 176 -10.44 -20.73 22.46
C LEU A 176 -9.78 -20.76 21.08
N PRO A 177 -8.43 -20.91 21.00
CA PRO A 177 -7.75 -21.13 19.73
C PRO A 177 -8.32 -22.38 19.03
N GLY A 178 -8.75 -22.23 17.78
CA GLY A 178 -9.30 -23.31 16.95
C GLY A 178 -10.81 -23.28 16.70
N GLN A 179 -11.57 -22.39 17.36
CA GLN A 179 -13.01 -22.23 17.11
C GLN A 179 -13.31 -20.88 16.42
N GLY A 180 -13.81 -20.96 15.19
CA GLY A 180 -14.78 -19.97 14.68
C GLY A 180 -14.30 -18.85 13.75
N SER A 181 -13.00 -18.67 13.46
CA SER A 181 -12.60 -17.71 12.41
C SER A 181 -12.48 -18.41 11.06
N SER A 182 -13.34 -18.06 10.11
CA SER A 182 -13.18 -18.49 8.71
C SER A 182 -12.48 -17.39 7.92
N PRO A 183 -11.16 -17.51 7.64
CA PRO A 183 -10.46 -16.56 6.77
C PRO A 183 -11.10 -16.48 5.39
N GLU A 184 -11.69 -17.59 4.91
CA GLU A 184 -12.42 -17.67 3.65
C GLU A 184 -13.62 -16.72 3.61
N LEU A 185 -14.31 -16.50 4.73
CA LEU A 185 -15.42 -15.54 4.78
C LEU A 185 -14.93 -14.09 4.72
N VAL A 186 -13.79 -13.78 5.35
CA VAL A 186 -13.16 -12.45 5.26
C VAL A 186 -12.70 -12.17 3.84
N ASP A 187 -12.06 -13.16 3.19
CA ASP A 187 -11.61 -13.03 1.81
C ASP A 187 -12.81 -12.94 0.84
N ALA A 188 -13.87 -13.72 1.06
CA ALA A 188 -15.11 -13.59 0.31
C ALA A 188 -15.76 -12.20 0.46
N ALA A 189 -15.77 -11.65 1.69
CA ALA A 189 -16.28 -10.30 1.95
C ALA A 189 -15.43 -9.24 1.24
N LEU A 190 -14.10 -9.35 1.31
CA LEU A 190 -13.17 -8.48 0.58
C LEU A 190 -13.42 -8.49 -0.91
N GLN A 191 -13.51 -9.66 -1.52
CA GLN A 191 -13.68 -9.77 -2.97
C GLN A 191 -15.07 -9.33 -3.44
N THR A 192 -16.10 -9.52 -2.61
CA THR A 192 -17.49 -9.18 -2.96
C THR A 192 -17.80 -7.69 -2.76
N TYR A 193 -17.41 -7.12 -1.62
CA TYR A 193 -17.84 -5.77 -1.20
C TYR A 193 -16.74 -4.71 -1.32
N PHE A 194 -15.48 -5.12 -1.49
CA PHE A 194 -14.34 -4.21 -1.55
C PHE A 194 -13.50 -4.48 -2.79
N PRO A 195 -14.00 -4.19 -4.00
CA PRO A 195 -13.24 -4.40 -5.21
C PRO A 195 -12.04 -3.46 -5.27
N ASN A 196 -11.02 -3.87 -6.03
CA ASN A 196 -9.95 -2.96 -6.41
C ASN A 196 -10.51 -1.87 -7.34
N PRO A 197 -9.90 -0.67 -7.37
CA PRO A 197 -10.18 0.31 -8.41
C PRO A 197 -9.91 -0.28 -9.80
N SER A 198 -10.66 0.20 -10.79
CA SER A 198 -10.51 -0.26 -12.18
C SER A 198 -9.21 0.26 -12.83
N LYS A 199 -8.76 1.42 -12.35
CA LYS A 199 -7.51 2.12 -12.71
C LYS A 199 -7.31 3.30 -11.75
N TYR A 200 -6.19 3.97 -11.85
CA TYR A 200 -5.95 5.24 -11.21
C TYR A 200 -5.85 6.36 -12.25
N ARG A 201 -6.40 7.52 -11.90
CA ARG A 201 -6.24 8.76 -12.66
C ARG A 201 -5.18 9.60 -11.96
N GLN A 202 -4.09 9.92 -12.67
CA GLN A 202 -3.15 10.90 -12.16
C GLN A 202 -3.86 12.22 -12.00
N LEU A 203 -3.76 12.74 -10.80
CA LEU A 203 -4.44 13.90 -10.33
C LEU A 203 -3.46 15.07 -10.38
N TRP A 204 -2.40 15.00 -9.61
CA TRP A 204 -1.46 16.10 -9.45
C TRP A 204 -0.02 15.59 -9.42
N HIS A 205 0.92 16.49 -9.71
CA HIS A 205 2.35 16.21 -9.70
C HIS A 205 3.13 17.43 -9.20
N CYS A 206 3.94 17.23 -8.16
CA CYS A 206 5.00 18.13 -7.75
C CYS A 206 6.34 17.58 -8.27
N PRO A 207 7.00 18.25 -9.22
CA PRO A 207 8.35 17.87 -9.57
C PRO A 207 9.31 18.17 -8.41
N ALA A 208 10.33 17.34 -8.27
CA ALA A 208 11.52 17.60 -7.51
C ALA A 208 12.08 18.98 -7.88
N MET A 209 12.33 19.82 -6.88
CA MET A 209 12.99 21.09 -7.13
C MET A 209 14.39 20.81 -7.65
N PRO A 210 14.82 21.40 -8.78
CA PRO A 210 16.17 21.23 -9.26
C PRO A 210 17.12 21.73 -8.17
N SER A 211 18.01 20.84 -7.71
CA SER A 211 19.17 21.24 -6.92
C SER A 211 19.87 22.37 -7.67
N ASP A 212 19.99 23.55 -7.06
CA ASP A 212 20.70 24.73 -7.60
C ASP A 212 22.22 24.46 -7.70
N ALA A 213 22.59 23.40 -8.42
CA ALA A 213 23.94 22.90 -8.61
C ALA A 213 24.83 23.83 -9.47
N ASN A 214 24.29 24.97 -9.91
CA ASN A 214 25.01 25.98 -10.70
C ASN A 214 25.20 27.32 -9.98
N SER A 215 25.25 27.33 -8.64
CA SER A 215 25.84 28.47 -7.91
C SER A 215 27.37 28.45 -8.04
N GLU A 216 27.86 28.66 -9.26
CA GLU A 216 29.29 28.86 -9.52
C GLU A 216 29.76 30.19 -8.89
N GLU A 217 30.81 30.05 -8.09
CA GLU A 217 31.90 31.01 -7.85
C GLU A 217 31.68 32.20 -6.90
N GLY A 218 32.09 31.97 -5.65
CA GLY A 218 32.50 33.00 -4.70
C GLY A 218 33.62 32.47 -3.80
N ASP A 219 34.82 32.36 -4.38
CA ASP A 219 36.06 31.90 -3.74
C ASP A 219 36.32 32.61 -2.39
N SER A 220 36.02 31.93 -1.29
CA SER A 220 36.44 32.33 0.05
C SER A 220 36.61 31.11 0.95
N GLN A 221 37.76 30.49 0.74
CA GLN A 221 38.48 29.57 1.60
C GLN A 221 38.19 29.79 3.11
N ARG A 222 37.31 28.96 3.68
CA ARG A 222 37.27 28.66 5.13
C ARG A 222 37.11 27.17 5.32
N ASP A 223 38.12 26.59 5.97
CA ASP A 223 38.11 25.25 6.53
C ASP A 223 36.96 25.11 7.54
N SER A 224 35.84 24.51 7.12
CA SER A 224 34.81 23.98 8.01
C SER A 224 34.62 22.50 7.68
N VAL A 225 35.02 21.66 8.62
CA VAL A 225 34.91 20.20 8.58
C VAL A 225 33.44 19.80 8.45
N ARG A 226 33.10 19.33 7.25
CA ARG A 226 32.10 18.31 6.87
C ARG A 226 31.06 17.95 7.95
N GLU A 227 29.99 18.72 7.98
CA GLU A 227 28.65 18.15 8.05
C GLU A 227 28.20 17.95 6.58
N GLU A 228 28.62 16.82 5.98
CA GLU A 228 27.89 16.22 4.85
C GLU A 228 26.57 15.68 5.43
N GLU A 229 25.74 16.59 5.94
CA GLU A 229 24.37 16.32 6.30
C GLU A 229 23.65 16.06 4.98
N GLN A 230 23.28 14.79 4.79
CA GLN A 230 22.64 14.27 3.59
C GLN A 230 21.44 15.18 3.25
N ARG A 231 21.62 16.10 2.31
CA ARG A 231 20.50 16.72 1.61
C ARG A 231 19.84 15.61 0.83
N GLU A 232 18.84 14.99 1.43
CA GLU A 232 17.94 14.08 0.74
C GLU A 232 17.39 14.84 -0.47
N GLU A 233 17.73 14.38 -1.66
CA GLU A 233 17.19 14.94 -2.90
C GLU A 233 15.66 14.88 -2.80
N GLN A 234 15.02 16.03 -2.95
CA GLN A 234 13.58 16.13 -2.81
C GLN A 234 12.94 15.33 -3.95
N ALA A 235 12.23 14.24 -3.62
CA ALA A 235 11.59 13.39 -4.61
C ALA A 235 10.38 14.08 -5.26
N ASP A 236 10.04 13.64 -6.48
CA ASP A 236 8.75 13.96 -7.10
C ASP A 236 7.59 13.46 -6.21
N LEU A 237 6.45 14.14 -6.25
CA LEU A 237 5.21 13.69 -5.60
C LEU A 237 4.09 13.60 -6.62
N PHE A 238 3.57 12.40 -6.82
CA PHE A 238 2.41 12.14 -7.67
C PHE A 238 1.22 11.77 -6.80
N LEU A 239 0.06 12.30 -7.15
CA LEU A 239 -1.21 12.02 -6.49
C LEU A 239 -2.15 11.38 -7.49
N TRP A 240 -2.89 10.38 -7.03
CA TRP A 240 -3.67 9.47 -7.85
C TRP A 240 -5.07 9.28 -7.27
N GLU A 241 -6.08 9.45 -8.10
CA GLU A 241 -7.47 9.16 -7.78
C GLU A 241 -7.83 7.76 -8.25
N PRO A 242 -8.28 6.88 -7.34
CA PRO A 242 -8.79 5.58 -7.73
C PRO A 242 -10.12 5.74 -8.49
N VAL A 243 -10.21 5.15 -9.67
CA VAL A 243 -11.45 5.08 -10.45
C VAL A 243 -12.25 3.86 -10.00
N ALA A 244 -13.25 4.10 -9.16
CA ALA A 244 -14.08 3.04 -8.61
C ALA A 244 -14.91 2.33 -9.70
N PRO A 245 -15.12 1.00 -9.60
CA PRO A 245 -16.08 0.29 -10.44
C PRO A 245 -17.52 0.79 -10.22
N PRO A 246 -18.46 0.53 -11.16
CA PRO A 246 -19.86 0.92 -11.00
C PRO A 246 -20.50 0.38 -9.71
N GLY A 247 -21.21 1.23 -8.97
CA GLY A 247 -21.83 0.90 -7.68
C GLY A 247 -20.88 0.98 -6.47
N PHE A 248 -19.63 1.38 -6.69
CA PHE A 248 -18.63 1.57 -5.65
C PHE A 248 -18.07 2.99 -5.69
N LYS A 249 -17.43 3.39 -4.58
CA LYS A 249 -16.82 4.70 -4.40
C LYS A 249 -15.46 4.56 -3.73
N ALA A 250 -14.49 5.35 -4.17
CA ALA A 250 -13.22 5.52 -3.48
C ALA A 250 -13.36 6.62 -2.43
N LEU A 251 -12.88 6.37 -1.21
CA LEU A 251 -12.98 7.32 -0.09
C LEU A 251 -11.73 8.21 0.07
N GLY A 252 -10.64 7.91 -0.63
CA GLY A 252 -9.38 8.62 -0.50
C GLY A 252 -8.50 8.48 -1.74
N LEU A 253 -7.31 9.04 -1.64
CA LEU A 253 -6.33 9.14 -2.73
C LEU A 253 -5.09 8.31 -2.43
N ILE A 254 -4.35 7.95 -3.47
CA ILE A 254 -3.02 7.33 -3.33
C ILE A 254 -1.97 8.34 -3.77
N ALA A 255 -0.80 8.20 -3.20
CA ALA A 255 0.32 9.05 -3.50
C ALA A 255 1.59 8.21 -3.69
N SER A 256 2.45 8.62 -4.60
CA SER A 256 3.68 7.90 -4.96
C SER A 256 4.82 8.88 -5.25
N ALA A 257 6.05 8.39 -5.08
CA ALA A 257 7.27 9.10 -5.47
C ALA A 257 7.64 8.89 -6.95
N THR A 258 6.87 8.08 -7.68
CA THR A 258 7.10 7.75 -9.08
C THR A 258 5.88 8.09 -9.91
N GLY A 259 6.10 8.52 -11.16
CA GLY A 259 5.03 8.80 -12.14
C GLY A 259 4.36 7.54 -12.70
N THR A 260 4.68 6.37 -12.15
CA THR A 260 4.05 5.10 -12.51
C THR A 260 2.77 4.91 -11.72
N GLU A 261 1.72 4.43 -12.39
CA GLU A 261 0.44 4.13 -11.77
C GLU A 261 0.61 3.19 -10.55
N PRO A 262 -0.06 3.47 -9.41
CA PRO A 262 -0.03 2.59 -8.26
C PRO A 262 -0.56 1.18 -8.57
N ALA A 263 -0.10 0.19 -7.82
CA ALA A 263 -0.66 -1.15 -7.91
C ALA A 263 -2.17 -1.15 -7.57
N HIS A 264 -2.96 -1.94 -8.30
CA HIS A 264 -4.42 -2.02 -8.11
C HIS A 264 -4.83 -2.44 -6.69
N GLU A 265 -3.95 -3.11 -5.96
CA GLU A 265 -4.17 -3.57 -4.59
C GLU A 265 -3.80 -2.53 -3.52
N ALA A 266 -3.24 -1.38 -3.92
CA ALA A 266 -2.83 -0.33 -3.00
C ALA A 266 -4.02 0.26 -2.22
N LEU A 267 -5.22 0.22 -2.81
CA LEU A 267 -6.46 0.72 -2.23
C LEU A 267 -7.62 -0.17 -2.64
N ARG A 268 -8.68 -0.19 -1.83
CA ARG A 268 -9.93 -0.86 -2.14
C ARG A 268 -11.10 0.13 -2.09
N CYS A 269 -12.05 -0.01 -3.00
CA CYS A 269 -13.27 0.80 -3.03
C CYS A 269 -14.30 0.24 -2.04
N VAL A 270 -15.28 1.06 -1.66
CA VAL A 270 -16.42 0.66 -0.81
C VAL A 270 -17.73 0.77 -1.60
N PRO A 271 -18.79 0.04 -1.23
CA PRO A 271 -20.09 0.19 -1.89
C PRO A 271 -20.61 1.62 -1.76
N GLU A 272 -21.11 2.20 -2.85
CA GLU A 272 -21.57 3.59 -2.87
C GLU A 272 -22.73 3.82 -1.89
N SER A 273 -23.59 2.82 -1.70
CA SER A 273 -24.71 2.87 -0.76
C SER A 273 -24.27 2.96 0.71
N TRP A 274 -23.03 2.62 1.04
CA TRP A 274 -22.48 2.73 2.39
C TRP A 274 -21.93 4.13 2.67
N VAL A 275 -21.88 4.97 1.64
CA VAL A 275 -21.27 6.30 1.72
C VAL A 275 -22.36 7.35 1.86
N ILE A 276 -22.30 8.11 2.95
CA ILE A 276 -23.13 9.30 3.16
C ILE A 276 -22.30 10.56 2.89
N PRO A 277 -22.93 11.70 2.53
CA PRO A 277 -22.24 12.98 2.44
C PRO A 277 -21.52 13.30 3.76
N ALA A 278 -20.26 13.70 3.67
CA ALA A 278 -19.51 14.21 4.82
C ALA A 278 -19.75 15.72 4.99
N ALA A 279 -19.30 16.28 6.11
CA ALA A 279 -19.35 17.71 6.35
C ALA A 279 -18.54 18.47 5.29
N ALA A 280 -18.83 19.77 5.16
CA ALA A 280 -18.07 20.63 4.28
C ALA A 280 -16.59 20.62 4.70
N PRO A 281 -15.66 20.26 3.79
CA PRO A 281 -14.27 20.12 4.17
C PRO A 281 -13.60 21.49 4.31
N SER A 282 -12.58 21.57 5.16
CA SER A 282 -11.70 22.72 5.30
C SER A 282 -10.42 22.52 4.50
N MET A 283 -9.94 23.58 3.83
CA MET A 283 -8.65 23.57 3.15
C MET A 283 -7.53 23.54 4.19
N GLU A 284 -6.66 22.54 4.13
CA GLU A 284 -5.48 22.46 5.00
C GLU A 284 -4.20 22.96 4.31
N TRP A 285 -4.11 22.79 3.00
CA TRP A 285 -2.93 23.17 2.24
C TRP A 285 -3.29 23.51 0.80
N SER A 286 -2.49 24.38 0.18
CA SER A 286 -2.51 24.59 -1.27
C SER A 286 -1.10 24.82 -1.77
N ASN A 287 -0.85 24.54 -3.04
CA ASN A 287 0.41 24.89 -3.70
C ASN A 287 0.43 26.33 -4.23
N SER A 288 -0.45 27.21 -3.72
CA SER A 288 -0.50 28.61 -4.14
C SER A 288 0.86 29.27 -3.98
N GLY A 289 1.40 29.81 -5.08
CA GLY A 289 2.72 30.47 -5.10
C GLY A 289 3.90 29.56 -5.44
N LEU A 290 3.71 28.23 -5.56
CA LEU A 290 4.77 27.30 -5.98
C LEU A 290 4.89 27.15 -7.51
N GLY A 291 4.01 27.80 -8.27
CA GLY A 291 3.88 27.61 -9.71
C GLY A 291 3.26 26.25 -10.09
N GLY A 292 3.06 26.02 -11.39
CA GLY A 292 2.43 24.79 -11.89
C GLY A 292 0.90 24.78 -11.77
N GLN A 293 0.32 23.57 -11.79
CA GLN A 293 -1.13 23.37 -11.70
C GLN A 293 -1.60 23.54 -10.25
N GLU A 294 -2.56 24.43 -10.02
CA GLU A 294 -3.16 24.65 -8.69
C GLU A 294 -3.81 23.38 -8.13
N GLY A 295 -3.52 23.10 -6.87
CA GLY A 295 -4.05 21.99 -6.10
C GLY A 295 -4.16 22.37 -4.64
N ALA A 296 -5.23 21.90 -4.01
CA ALA A 296 -5.48 22.11 -2.59
C ALA A 296 -5.88 20.80 -1.92
N LEU A 297 -5.37 20.62 -0.70
CA LEU A 297 -5.71 19.53 0.20
C LEU A 297 -6.80 19.97 1.15
N TRP A 298 -7.77 19.09 1.31
CA TRP A 298 -9.00 19.33 2.04
C TRP A 298 -9.23 18.22 3.06
N THR A 299 -9.76 18.56 4.22
CA THR A 299 -10.09 17.58 5.24
C THR A 299 -11.49 17.83 5.76
N SER A 300 -12.25 16.76 5.94
CA SER A 300 -13.53 16.87 6.64
C SER A 300 -13.30 16.59 8.12
N THR A 301 -13.96 17.33 9.00
CA THR A 301 -13.86 17.10 10.44
C THR A 301 -14.57 15.80 10.87
N ASP A 302 -15.56 15.37 10.10
CA ASP A 302 -16.43 14.22 10.43
C ASP A 302 -16.08 12.94 9.66
N SER A 303 -15.20 13.04 8.66
CA SER A 303 -14.54 11.92 8.04
C SER A 303 -13.07 12.07 8.40
N LYS A 304 -12.52 11.20 9.25
CA LYS A 304 -11.07 11.16 9.47
C LYS A 304 -10.26 10.89 8.17
N MET A 305 -10.95 10.76 7.03
CA MET A 305 -10.44 10.75 5.67
C MET A 305 -10.14 12.16 5.15
N ARG A 306 -9.01 12.29 4.45
CA ARG A 306 -8.59 13.52 3.77
C ARG A 306 -8.82 13.38 2.27
N LEU A 307 -9.21 14.48 1.63
CA LEU A 307 -9.51 14.55 0.21
C LEU A 307 -8.60 15.59 -0.44
N MET A 308 -8.34 15.45 -1.72
CA MET A 308 -7.68 16.50 -2.49
C MET A 308 -8.61 16.93 -3.62
N SER A 309 -8.51 18.20 -3.97
CA SER A 309 -9.21 18.77 -5.12
C SER A 309 -8.23 19.46 -6.07
N PHE A 310 -8.65 19.53 -7.33
CA PHE A 310 -8.03 20.38 -8.32
C PHE A 310 -8.53 21.80 -8.18
N GLY A 311 -7.60 22.75 -8.21
CA GLY A 311 -7.92 24.13 -7.88
C GLY A 311 -8.25 24.32 -6.40
N LEU A 312 -8.91 25.43 -6.11
CA LEU A 312 -9.21 25.91 -4.77
C LEU A 312 -10.65 25.62 -4.32
N ASP A 313 -11.38 24.79 -5.08
CA ASP A 313 -12.74 24.41 -4.73
C ASP A 313 -12.76 23.13 -3.88
N PRO A 314 -13.61 23.04 -2.84
CA PRO A 314 -13.70 21.86 -1.99
C PRO A 314 -14.24 20.65 -2.79
N PRO A 315 -13.64 19.46 -2.63
CA PRO A 315 -14.13 18.27 -3.30
C PRO A 315 -15.41 17.78 -2.61
N ALA A 316 -16.28 17.10 -3.37
CA ALA A 316 -17.40 16.40 -2.77
C ALA A 316 -16.87 15.27 -1.88
N SER A 317 -17.15 15.37 -0.58
CA SER A 317 -16.66 14.44 0.44
C SER A 317 -17.73 13.41 0.81
N GLY A 318 -17.29 12.17 0.99
CA GLY A 318 -18.13 11.08 1.46
C GLY A 318 -17.47 10.36 2.63
N LYS A 319 -18.28 9.80 3.52
CA LYS A 319 -17.81 8.96 4.63
C LYS A 319 -18.69 7.73 4.76
N LEU A 320 -18.18 6.70 5.43
CA LEU A 320 -19.00 5.56 5.80
C LEU A 320 -20.14 6.00 6.72
N PHE A 321 -21.29 5.36 6.58
CA PHE A 321 -22.47 5.65 7.39
C PHE A 321 -22.26 5.39 8.89
N LYS A 322 -21.33 4.48 9.24
CA LYS A 322 -20.87 4.17 10.60
C LYS A 322 -19.39 3.81 10.58
N ASP A 323 -18.72 4.01 11.71
CA ASP A 323 -17.33 3.59 11.92
C ASP A 323 -17.22 2.12 12.33
N ASP A 324 -18.26 1.54 12.93
CA ASP A 324 -18.31 0.14 13.33
C ASP A 324 -19.69 -0.44 13.01
N PHE A 325 -19.72 -1.49 12.19
CA PHE A 325 -20.94 -2.15 11.74
C PHE A 325 -20.67 -3.56 11.20
N THR A 326 -21.72 -4.37 11.12
CA THR A 326 -21.68 -5.69 10.46
C THR A 326 -22.11 -5.57 9.00
N LEU A 327 -21.71 -6.55 8.18
CA LEU A 327 -22.12 -6.60 6.77
C LEU A 327 -23.66 -6.63 6.63
N GLN A 328 -24.35 -7.33 7.54
CA GLN A 328 -25.82 -7.35 7.58
C GLN A 328 -26.40 -5.96 7.85
N GLU A 329 -25.89 -5.23 8.85
CA GLU A 329 -26.35 -3.86 9.15
C GLU A 329 -26.13 -2.91 7.97
N ALA A 330 -25.05 -3.10 7.21
CA ALA A 330 -24.79 -2.31 6.02
C ALA A 330 -25.84 -2.57 4.93
N GLU A 331 -26.19 -3.84 4.68
CA GLU A 331 -27.23 -4.19 3.71
C GLU A 331 -28.61 -3.68 4.16
N ASP A 332 -28.96 -3.82 5.44
CA ASP A 332 -30.22 -3.34 6.00
C ASP A 332 -30.34 -1.82 5.88
N ALA A 333 -29.25 -1.09 6.18
CA ALA A 333 -29.22 0.37 6.05
C ALA A 333 -29.38 0.82 4.59
N CYS A 334 -28.83 0.06 3.64
CA CYS A 334 -28.87 0.39 2.22
C CYS A 334 -30.19 0.01 1.54
N GLY A 335 -30.83 -1.07 1.97
CA GLY A 335 -32.17 -1.46 1.51
C GLY A 335 -33.24 -0.42 1.88
N PHE A 336 -32.97 0.44 2.87
CA PHE A 336 -33.81 1.60 3.20
C PHE A 336 -33.53 2.84 2.32
N LEU A 337 -32.42 2.86 1.57
CA LEU A 337 -31.96 4.01 0.77
C LEU A 337 -32.22 3.84 -0.75
N SER A 338 -32.77 2.71 -1.19
CA SER A 338 -33.23 2.46 -2.58
C SER A 338 -34.69 2.88 -2.80
#